data_AF-A0A8H4TZY0-F1
#
_entry.id   AF-A0A8H4TZY0-F1
#
_cell.length_a   1.000
_cell.length_b   1.000
_cell.length_c   1.000
_cell.angle_alpha   90.00
_cell.angle_beta   90.00
_cell.angle_gamma   90.00
#
_symmetry.space_group_name_H-M   'P 1'
#
loop_
_entity.id
_entity.type
_entity.pdbx_description
1 polymer ?
#
loop_
_entity_poly.entity_id
_entity_poly.type
_entity_poly.pdbx_seq_one_letter_code
_entity_poly.pdbx_strand_id
1 'polypeptide(L)' 'MSGPGAGFEYPRRAVTWTKRDALLFANSIGCKSDELHFLYELHPDFVVFPTYINIL' A
#
# COMPACT_ATOMS: atom_id res chain seq x y z
N MET A 1 9.22 31.53 19.13
CA MET A 1 10.47 30.76 18.96
C MET A 1 10.11 29.39 18.42
N SER A 2 10.56 29.01 17.23
CA SER A 2 10.37 27.66 16.68
C SER A 2 11.17 26.67 17.54
N GLY A 3 10.51 25.64 18.07
CA GLY A 3 11.17 24.61 18.88
C GLY A 3 12.10 23.70 18.06
N PRO A 4 12.85 22.81 18.73
CA PRO A 4 13.69 21.82 18.06
C PRO A 4 12.90 21.05 16.98
N GLY A 5 13.47 20.89 15.78
CA GLY A 5 12.86 20.14 14.69
C GLY A 5 11.84 20.90 13.83
N ALA A 6 11.56 22.17 14.11
CA ALA A 6 10.70 22.98 13.25
C ALA A 6 11.32 23.13 11.83
N GLY A 7 10.62 22.60 10.82
CA GLY A 7 11.08 22.61 9.43
C GLY A 7 12.05 21.50 9.05
N PHE A 8 12.31 20.53 9.93
CA PHE A 8 13.07 19.34 9.57
C PHE A 8 12.21 18.38 8.73
N GLU A 9 12.70 18.00 7.56
CA GLU A 9 12.11 16.98 6.69
C GLU A 9 13.04 15.77 6.63
N TYR A 10 12.50 14.56 6.74
CA TYR A 10 13.27 13.34 6.52
C TYR A 10 13.69 13.24 5.04
N PRO A 11 14.85 12.62 4.75
CA PRO A 11 15.25 12.37 3.37
C PRO A 11 14.21 11.48 2.68
N ARG A 12 13.91 11.80 1.42
CA ARG A 12 13.03 10.97 0.59
C ARG A 12 13.64 9.59 0.39
N ARG A 13 12.85 8.54 0.59
CA ARG A 13 13.24 7.15 0.34
C ARG A 13 12.53 6.63 -0.91
N ALA A 14 13.30 6.06 -1.83
CA ALA A 14 12.72 5.35 -2.96
C ALA A 14 12.08 4.04 -2.48
N VAL A 15 10.89 3.74 -2.99
CA VAL A 15 10.12 2.54 -2.66
C VAL A 15 9.79 1.79 -3.95
N THR A 16 9.92 0.48 -3.90
CA THR A 16 9.57 -0.42 -5.00
C THR A 16 8.76 -1.57 -4.43
N TRP A 17 7.71 -1.97 -5.14
CA TRP A 17 6.81 -3.03 -4.71
C TRP A 17 6.35 -3.83 -5.93
N THR A 18 5.80 -5.01 -5.67
CA THR A 18 5.30 -5.94 -6.67
C THR A 18 3.81 -6.19 -6.48
N LYS A 19 3.13 -6.74 -7.49
CA LYS A 19 1.72 -7.16 -7.34
C LYS A 19 1.54 -8.14 -6.17
N ARG A 20 2.51 -9.01 -5.92
CA ARG A 20 2.48 -9.95 -4.79
C ARG A 20 2.37 -9.23 -3.44
N ASP A 21 3.05 -8.10 -3.26
CA ASP A 21 3.00 -7.33 -2.02
C ASP A 21 1.62 -6.71 -1.80
N ALA A 22 1.00 -6.20 -2.88
CA ALA A 22 -0.36 -5.67 -2.85
C ALA A 22 -1.41 -6.77 -2.55
N LEU A 23 -1.26 -7.94 -3.17
CA LEU A 23 -2.11 -9.11 -2.91
C LEU A 23 -2.00 -9.58 -1.46
N LEU A 24 -0.76 -9.65 -0.94
CA LEU A 24 -0.52 -10.05 0.45
C LEU A 24 -1.12 -9.03 1.43
N PHE A 25 -0.98 -7.73 1.15
CA PHE A 25 -1.61 -6.68 1.94
C PHE A 25 -3.13 -6.83 1.98
N ALA A 26 -3.79 -6.90 0.82
CA ALA A 26 -5.24 -7.06 0.71
C ALA A 26 -5.73 -8.31 1.48
N ASN A 27 -5.03 -9.44 1.33
CA ASN A 27 -5.34 -10.67 2.08
C ASN A 27 -5.17 -10.49 3.59
N SER A 28 -4.11 -9.79 4.04
CA SER A 28 -3.81 -9.58 5.46
C SER A 28 -4.79 -8.64 6.18
N ILE A 29 -5.39 -7.68 5.46
CA ILE A 29 -6.41 -6.78 6.02
C ILE A 29 -7.82 -7.37 5.95
N GLY A 30 -7.95 -8.59 5.40
CA GLY A 30 -9.13 -9.42 5.51
C GLY A 30 -10.05 -9.44 4.30
N CYS A 31 -9.60 -9.00 3.11
CA CYS A 31 -10.35 -9.20 1.86
C CYS A 31 -10.75 -10.66 1.69
N LYS A 32 -11.96 -10.87 1.18
CA LYS A 32 -12.60 -12.19 1.06
C LYS A 32 -12.47 -12.74 -0.36
N SER A 33 -12.71 -14.04 -0.52
CA SER A 33 -12.55 -14.74 -1.80
C SER A 33 -13.54 -14.30 -2.88
N ASP A 34 -14.62 -13.60 -2.53
CA ASP A 34 -15.56 -12.95 -3.45
C ASP A 34 -15.09 -11.55 -3.89
N GLU A 35 -14.03 -11.01 -3.28
CA GLU A 35 -13.39 -9.74 -3.62
C GLU A 35 -12.12 -9.95 -4.48
N LEU A 36 -12.21 -10.80 -5.52
CA LEU A 36 -11.06 -11.19 -6.35
C LEU A 36 -10.39 -10.01 -7.07
N HIS A 37 -11.10 -8.90 -7.28
CA HIS A 37 -10.51 -7.67 -7.82
C HIS A 37 -9.38 -7.10 -6.92
N PHE A 38 -9.31 -7.51 -5.64
CA PHE A 38 -8.17 -7.22 -4.75
C PHE A 38 -7.19 -8.38 -4.58
N LEU A 39 -7.61 -9.62 -4.85
CA LEU A 39 -6.87 -10.85 -4.50
C LEU A 39 -6.34 -11.64 -5.71
N TYR A 40 -6.66 -11.22 -6.93
CA TYR A 40 -6.23 -11.90 -8.14
C TYR A 40 -5.78 -10.92 -9.23
N GLU A 41 -4.50 -10.98 -9.56
CA GLU A 41 -3.82 -10.04 -10.46
C GLU A 41 -4.22 -10.15 -11.93
N LEU A 42 -4.92 -11.22 -12.32
CA LEU A 42 -5.48 -11.39 -13.67
C LEU A 42 -7.00 -11.15 -13.70
N HIS A 43 -7.61 -10.67 -12.61
CA HIS A 43 -9.00 -10.26 -12.61
C HIS A 43 -9.18 -9.06 -13.57
N PRO A 44 -10.25 -9.00 -14.39
CA PRO A 44 -10.48 -7.89 -15.32
C PRO A 44 -10.51 -6.51 -14.63
N ASP A 45 -11.06 -6.48 -13.41
CA ASP A 45 -11.14 -5.27 -12.58
C ASP A 45 -10.06 -5.19 -11.49
N PHE A 46 -8.91 -5.86 -11.68
CA PHE A 46 -7.85 -5.88 -10.67
C PHE A 46 -7.41 -4.47 -10.26
N VAL A 47 -7.38 -4.23 -8.94
CA VAL A 47 -6.99 -2.94 -8.35
C VAL A 47 -6.26 -3.15 -7.02
N VAL A 48 -5.31 -2.26 -6.71
CA VAL A 48 -4.62 -2.26 -5.41
C VAL A 48 -5.53 -1.62 -4.36
N PHE A 49 -5.58 -2.21 -3.17
CA PHE A 49 -6.39 -1.68 -2.09
C PHE A 49 -5.96 -0.24 -1.71
N PRO A 50 -6.89 0.73 -1.57
CA PRO A 50 -6.53 2.16 -1.49
C PRO A 50 -5.54 2.54 -0.37
N THR A 51 -5.56 1.81 0.75
CA THR A 51 -4.70 2.09 1.91
C THR A 51 -3.32 1.43 1.85
N TYR A 52 -2.98 0.72 0.76
CA TYR A 52 -1.65 0.13 0.58
C TYR A 52 -0.53 1.17 0.64
N ILE A 53 -0.78 2.39 0.19
CA ILE A 53 0.22 3.48 0.20
C ILE A 53 0.65 3.87 1.62
N ASN A 54 -0.17 3.63 2.65
CA ASN A 54 0.16 4.01 4.03
C ASN A 54 1.31 3.18 4.63
N ILE A 55 1.73 2.09 3.99
CA ILE A 55 2.81 1.20 4.46
C ILE A 55 4.09 1.31 3.61
N LEU A 56 4.11 2.19 2.60
CA LEU A 56 5.27 2.40 1.71
C LEU A 56 6.24 3.45 2.28
#